data_AF-A0A8C4QWI1-F1
#
_entry.id   AF-A0A8C4QWI1-F1
#
_cell.length_a   1.000
_cell.length_b   1.000
_cell.length_c   1.000
_cell.angle_alpha   90.00
_cell.angle_beta   90.00
_cell.angle_gamma   90.00
#
_symmetry.space_group_name_H-M   'P 1'
#
loop_
_entity.id
_entity.type
_entity.pdbx_description
1 polymer ?
#
loop_
_entity_poly.entity_id
_entity_poly.type
_entity_poly.pdbx_seq_one_letter_code
_entity_poly.pdbx_strand_id
1 'polypeptide(L)'
;MMARCPPRSALFDLAWMALGLFFVLLDLFLDLCVTYYFIVECKYLLALLYVCFLIISSSMQQLFSFCWVLDDKKDGLVHLYTLVIHLLHLGLVWRYVRYLKLRWTIGIEGTPATAISHKYKSSLEQADDIGLLRIFDTFLEHTPQLVLLLANSKCTTINLSYGEFP
;
A
#
# COMPACT_ATOMS: atom_id res chain seq x y z
N MET A 1 -6.14 36.89 3.61
CA MET A 1 -6.68 36.20 2.43
C MET A 1 -6.00 34.83 2.33
N MET A 2 -6.65 33.75 2.73
CA MET A 2 -6.13 32.39 2.51
C MET A 2 -6.66 31.88 1.18
N ALA A 3 -5.75 31.53 0.27
CA ALA A 3 -6.06 31.08 -1.07
C ALA A 3 -6.89 29.78 -1.02
N ARG A 4 -8.04 29.76 -1.70
CA ARG A 4 -8.67 28.49 -2.07
C ARG A 4 -7.68 27.75 -2.98
N CYS A 5 -7.42 26.48 -2.71
CA CYS A 5 -6.72 25.64 -3.68
C CYS A 5 -7.58 25.64 -4.96
N PRO A 6 -7.01 25.92 -6.15
CA PRO A 6 -7.80 25.93 -7.37
C PRO A 6 -8.39 24.55 -7.59
N PRO A 7 -9.68 24.43 -7.96
CA PRO A 7 -10.39 23.15 -8.03
C PRO A 7 -9.70 22.12 -8.95
N ARG A 8 -8.95 22.60 -9.96
CA ARG A 8 -8.16 21.77 -10.87
C ARG A 8 -7.00 21.02 -10.19
N SER A 9 -6.35 21.63 -9.20
CA SER A 9 -5.27 20.98 -8.43
C SER A 9 -5.80 19.87 -7.52
N ALA A 10 -6.94 20.11 -6.87
CA ALA A 10 -7.56 19.14 -5.99
C ALA A 10 -8.05 17.88 -6.74
N LEU A 11 -8.61 18.05 -7.95
CA LEU A 11 -9.02 16.93 -8.79
C LEU A 11 -7.84 16.08 -9.26
N PHE A 12 -6.72 16.72 -9.61
CA PHE A 12 -5.51 16.00 -10.01
C PHE A 12 -4.96 15.15 -8.86
N ASP A 13 -4.88 15.71 -7.65
CA ASP A 13 -4.40 14.97 -6.47
C ASP A 13 -5.33 13.79 -6.12
N LEU A 14 -6.64 14.00 -6.21
CA LEU A 14 -7.64 12.93 -6.03
C LEU A 14 -7.46 11.82 -7.06
N ALA A 15 -7.28 12.17 -8.34
CA ALA A 15 -7.07 11.20 -9.40
C ALA A 15 -5.77 10.40 -9.19
N TRP A 16 -4.69 11.07 -8.82
CA TRP A 16 -3.41 10.42 -8.53
C TRP A 16 -3.51 9.43 -7.37
N MET A 17 -4.19 9.80 -6.29
CA MET A 17 -4.35 8.92 -5.14
C MET A 17 -5.36 7.80 -5.38
N ALA A 18 -6.39 8.03 -6.19
CA ALA A 18 -7.28 6.97 -6.66
C ALA A 18 -6.53 5.95 -7.55
N LEU A 19 -5.65 6.43 -8.42
CA LEU A 19 -4.77 5.59 -9.22
C LEU A 19 -3.81 4.77 -8.33
N GLY A 20 -3.23 5.39 -7.30
CA GLY A 20 -2.41 4.68 -6.30
C GLY A 20 -3.19 3.57 -5.60
N LEU A 21 -4.42 3.83 -5.17
CA LEU A 21 -5.30 2.82 -4.58
C LEU A 21 -5.61 1.68 -5.56
N PHE A 22 -5.86 1.99 -6.83
CA PHE A 22 -6.04 0.97 -7.86
C PHE A 22 -4.80 0.08 -7.99
N PHE A 23 -3.60 0.65 -8.02
CA PHE A 23 -2.37 -0.12 -8.08
C PHE A 23 -2.17 -1.00 -6.85
N VAL A 24 -2.50 -0.53 -5.64
CA VAL A 24 -2.46 -1.37 -4.42
C VAL A 24 -3.35 -2.62 -4.55
N LEU A 25 -4.54 -2.48 -5.15
CA LEU A 25 -5.43 -3.63 -5.37
C LEU A 25 -4.93 -4.56 -6.47
N LEU A 26 -4.33 -3.99 -7.52
CA LEU A 26 -3.73 -4.75 -8.60
C LEU A 26 -2.53 -5.57 -8.12
N ASP A 27 -1.69 -4.98 -7.27
CA ASP A 27 -0.54 -5.60 -6.61
C ASP A 27 -0.95 -6.87 -5.85
N LEU A 28 -1.92 -6.73 -4.94
CA LEU A 28 -2.50 -7.85 -4.20
C LEU A 28 -3.04 -8.95 -5.11
N PHE A 29 -3.69 -8.57 -6.21
CA PHE A 29 -4.20 -9.54 -7.18
C PHE A 29 -3.06 -10.30 -7.88
N LEU A 30 -1.99 -9.61 -8.25
CA LEU A 30 -0.82 -10.22 -8.90
C LEU A 30 -0.08 -11.16 -7.95
N ASP A 31 0.07 -10.81 -6.67
CA ASP A 31 0.72 -11.68 -5.68
C ASP A 31 -0.04 -13.00 -5.48
N LEU A 32 -1.38 -12.93 -5.45
CA LEU A 32 -2.23 -14.12 -5.40
C LEU A 32 -2.08 -14.99 -6.66
N CYS A 33 -2.03 -14.36 -7.84
CA CYS A 33 -1.85 -15.07 -9.11
C CYS A 33 -0.48 -15.78 -9.17
N VAL A 34 0.60 -15.10 -8.77
CA VAL A 34 1.96 -15.65 -8.77
C VAL A 34 2.08 -16.79 -7.75
N THR A 35 1.52 -16.61 -6.56
CA THR A 35 1.49 -17.67 -5.53
C THR A 35 0.74 -18.90 -6.01
N TYR A 36 -0.43 -18.71 -6.62
CA TYR A 36 -1.22 -19.79 -7.21
C TYR A 36 -0.45 -20.54 -8.31
N TYR A 37 0.21 -19.79 -9.20
CA TYR A 37 1.05 -20.37 -10.25
C TYR A 37 2.16 -21.26 -9.68
N PHE A 38 2.87 -20.83 -8.65
CA PHE A 38 3.93 -21.64 -8.03
C PHE A 38 3.40 -22.90 -7.34
N ILE A 39 2.19 -22.87 -6.79
CA ILE A 39 1.55 -24.04 -6.18
C ILE A 39 1.22 -25.08 -7.26
N VAL A 40 0.62 -24.67 -8.38
CA VAL A 40 0.29 -25.56 -9.50
C VAL A 40 1.55 -26.20 -10.10
N GLU A 41 2.63 -25.41 -10.20
CA GLU A 41 3.94 -25.84 -10.67
C GLU A 41 4.72 -26.70 -9.64
N CYS A 42 4.13 -27.06 -8.50
CA CYS A 42 4.76 -27.82 -7.41
C CYS A 42 6.04 -27.18 -6.84
N LYS A 43 6.21 -25.87 -7.02
CA LYS A 43 7.36 -25.07 -6.54
C LYS A 43 7.09 -24.53 -5.13
N TYR A 44 6.79 -25.42 -4.19
CA TYR A 44 6.29 -25.07 -2.86
C TYR A 44 7.23 -24.18 -2.04
N LEU A 45 8.55 -24.37 -2.14
CA LEU A 45 9.51 -23.53 -1.42
C LEU A 45 9.51 -22.08 -1.91
N LEU A 46 9.39 -21.88 -3.24
CA LEU A 46 9.29 -20.55 -3.83
C LEU A 46 7.96 -19.89 -3.45
N ALA A 47 6.84 -20.64 -3.53
CA ALA A 47 5.54 -20.16 -3.08
C ALA A 47 5.57 -19.72 -1.61
N LEU A 48 6.16 -20.55 -0.73
CA LEU A 48 6.31 -20.24 0.69
C LEU A 48 7.13 -18.95 0.90
N LEU A 49 8.24 -18.79 0.19
CA LEU A 49 9.09 -17.61 0.33
C LEU A 49 8.40 -16.32 -0.15
N TYR A 50 7.63 -16.39 -1.25
CA TYR A 50 6.78 -15.27 -1.71
C TYR A 50 5.75 -14.87 -0.65
N VAL A 51 5.03 -15.85 -0.10
CA VAL A 51 4.03 -15.62 0.96
C VAL A 51 4.67 -15.07 2.23
N CYS A 52 5.87 -15.52 2.60
CA CYS A 52 6.60 -14.97 3.74
C CYS A 52 6.93 -13.48 3.55
N PHE A 53 7.43 -13.07 2.38
CA PHE A 53 7.70 -11.66 2.11
C PHE A 53 6.43 -10.80 2.18
N LEU A 54 5.34 -11.29 1.60
CA LEU A 54 4.02 -10.64 1.66
C LEU A 54 3.55 -10.45 3.10
N ILE A 55 3.59 -11.51 3.92
CA ILE A 55 3.15 -11.44 5.32
C ILE A 55 4.03 -10.49 6.13
N ILE A 56 5.36 -10.53 5.94
CA ILE A 56 6.30 -9.66 6.65
C ILE A 56 6.05 -8.20 6.30
N SER A 57 5.94 -7.89 5.01
CA SER A 57 5.65 -6.54 4.52
C SER A 57 4.32 -6.04 5.07
N SER A 58 3.25 -6.82 4.88
CA SER A 58 1.90 -6.47 5.31
C SER A 58 1.84 -6.26 6.83
N SER A 59 2.52 -7.10 7.61
CA SER A 59 2.60 -6.94 9.08
C SER A 59 3.29 -5.64 9.47
N MET A 60 4.42 -5.30 8.84
CA MET A 60 5.10 -4.03 9.09
C MET A 60 4.23 -2.83 8.75
N GLN A 61 3.53 -2.87 7.61
CA GLN A 61 2.58 -1.83 7.25
C GLN A 61 1.47 -1.67 8.29
N GLN A 62 0.89 -2.76 8.79
CA GLN A 62 -0.15 -2.70 9.82
C GLN A 62 0.40 -2.15 11.14
N LEU A 63 1.60 -2.53 11.55
CA LEU A 63 2.24 -2.04 12.76
C LEU A 63 2.46 -0.53 12.71
N PHE A 64 3.10 -0.01 11.65
CA PHE A 64 3.32 1.43 11.50
C PHE A 64 2.02 2.20 11.34
N SER A 65 1.09 1.69 10.51
CA SER A 65 -0.22 2.31 10.35
C SER A 65 -0.98 2.40 11.67
N PHE A 66 -0.91 1.37 12.50
CA PHE A 66 -1.54 1.34 13.82
C PHE A 66 -0.86 2.28 14.81
N CYS A 67 0.48 2.31 14.86
CA CYS A 67 1.24 3.25 15.69
C CYS A 67 0.85 4.72 15.40
N TRP A 68 0.71 5.09 14.13
CA TRP A 68 0.26 6.44 13.77
C TRP A 68 -1.22 6.69 14.09
N VAL A 69 -2.08 5.68 14.04
CA VAL A 69 -3.47 5.81 14.52
C VAL A 69 -3.52 6.08 16.02
N LEU A 70 -2.60 5.49 16.79
CA LEU A 70 -2.48 5.76 18.21
C LEU A 70 -1.99 7.20 18.47
N ASP A 71 -0.99 7.66 17.71
CA ASP A 71 -0.45 9.02 17.84
C ASP A 71 -1.48 10.11 17.46
N ASP A 72 -2.32 9.83 16.46
CA ASP A 72 -3.46 10.68 16.06
C ASP A 72 -4.48 10.89 17.21
N LYS A 73 -4.55 9.97 18.18
CA LYS A 73 -5.58 9.96 19.23
C LYS A 73 -5.04 10.35 20.60
N LYS A 74 -5.20 11.63 20.95
CA LYS A 74 -4.82 12.18 22.26
C LYS A 74 -5.56 11.58 23.46
N ASP A 75 -6.75 10.99 23.23
CA ASP A 75 -7.62 10.46 24.29
C ASP A 75 -7.41 8.96 24.55
N GLY A 76 -6.52 8.29 23.79
CA GLY A 76 -6.21 6.86 23.93
C GLY A 76 -7.30 5.86 23.47
N LEU A 77 -8.50 6.34 23.12
CA LEU A 77 -9.64 5.50 22.72
C LEU A 77 -9.62 5.19 21.21
N VAL A 78 -9.05 4.05 20.82
CA VAL A 78 -9.14 3.53 19.44
C VAL A 78 -10.53 2.95 19.18
N HIS A 79 -11.11 3.23 18.01
CA HIS A 79 -12.41 2.63 17.67
C HIS A 79 -12.22 1.18 17.23
N LEU A 80 -13.16 0.32 17.64
CA LEU A 80 -13.14 -1.11 17.29
C LEU A 80 -13.02 -1.34 15.78
N TYR A 81 -13.72 -0.55 14.94
CA TYR A 81 -13.63 -0.69 13.49
C TYR A 81 -12.21 -0.43 12.96
N THR A 82 -11.44 0.46 13.59
CA THR A 82 -10.06 0.74 13.18
C THR A 82 -9.16 -0.44 13.49
N LEU A 83 -9.36 -1.08 14.66
CA LEU A 83 -8.65 -2.30 15.04
C LEU A 83 -9.00 -3.46 14.09
N VAL A 84 -10.29 -3.65 13.79
CA VAL A 84 -10.76 -4.67 12.83
C VAL A 84 -10.14 -4.47 11.45
N ILE A 85 -10.04 -3.23 10.96
CA ILE A 85 -9.41 -2.92 9.67
C ILE A 85 -7.94 -3.34 9.65
N HIS A 86 -7.18 -3.06 10.72
CA HIS A 86 -5.77 -3.44 10.78
C HIS A 86 -5.59 -4.96 10.92
N LEU A 87 -6.48 -5.62 11.69
CA LEU A 87 -6.52 -7.08 11.77
C LEU A 87 -6.85 -7.75 10.43
N LEU A 88 -7.66 -7.13 9.60
CA LEU A 88 -7.95 -7.60 8.24
C LEU A 88 -6.85 -7.24 7.22
N HIS A 89 -5.74 -6.65 7.67
CA HIS A 89 -4.66 -6.15 6.81
C HIS A 89 -5.10 -5.05 5.81
N LEU A 90 -6.22 -4.36 6.10
CA LEU A 90 -6.78 -3.29 5.28
C LEU A 90 -6.34 -1.87 5.71
N GLY A 91 -5.36 -1.76 6.61
CA GLY A 91 -4.89 -0.47 7.13
C GLY A 91 -4.41 0.52 6.05
N LEU A 92 -3.68 0.03 5.04
CA LEU A 92 -3.22 0.86 3.91
C LEU A 92 -4.40 1.39 3.09
N VAL A 93 -5.35 0.53 2.73
CA VAL A 93 -6.57 0.90 1.98
C VAL A 93 -7.37 1.95 2.75
N TRP A 94 -7.50 1.78 4.06
CA TRP A 94 -8.18 2.74 4.93
C TRP A 94 -7.53 4.13 4.88
N ARG A 95 -6.19 4.22 4.86
CA ARG A 95 -5.47 5.50 4.73
C ARG A 95 -5.72 6.18 3.39
N TYR A 96 -5.68 5.43 2.29
CA TYR A 96 -6.07 5.94 0.97
C TYR A 96 -7.49 6.52 0.97
N VAL A 97 -8.46 5.78 1.54
CA VAL A 97 -9.85 6.24 1.63
C VAL A 97 -9.98 7.49 2.51
N ARG A 98 -9.26 7.56 3.65
CA ARG A 98 -9.22 8.77 4.50
C ARG A 98 -8.67 9.97 3.75
N TYR A 99 -7.56 9.81 3.03
CA TYR A 99 -6.99 10.88 2.21
C TYR A 99 -8.00 11.39 1.17
N LEU A 100 -8.61 10.47 0.40
CA LEU A 100 -9.58 10.82 -0.65
C LEU A 100 -10.77 11.57 -0.06
N LYS A 101 -11.32 11.12 1.08
CA LYS A 101 -12.42 11.80 1.78
C LYS A 101 -12.04 13.21 2.24
N LEU A 102 -10.86 13.38 2.83
CA LEU A 102 -10.37 14.69 3.29
C LEU A 102 -10.21 15.64 2.10
N ARG A 103 -9.56 15.20 1.02
CA ARG A 103 -9.30 16.03 -0.16
C ARG A 103 -10.59 16.38 -0.90
N TRP A 104 -11.53 15.45 -1.00
CA TRP A 104 -12.87 15.68 -1.55
C TRP A 104 -13.62 16.76 -0.76
N THR A 105 -13.62 16.67 0.57
CA THR A 105 -14.29 17.64 1.44
C THR A 105 -13.69 19.05 1.29
N ILE A 106 -12.36 19.15 1.16
CA ILE A 106 -11.66 20.44 1.01
C ILE A 106 -11.90 21.04 -0.38
N GLY A 107 -11.78 20.23 -1.43
CA GLY A 107 -11.72 20.69 -2.83
C GLY A 107 -13.07 20.80 -3.52
N ILE A 108 -14.05 19.97 -3.16
CA ILE A 108 -15.33 19.84 -3.85
C ILE A 108 -16.48 20.36 -3.00
N GLU A 109 -16.69 19.79 -1.81
CA GLU A 109 -17.83 20.15 -0.94
C GLU A 109 -17.68 21.55 -0.33
N GLY A 110 -16.44 22.04 -0.26
CA GLY A 110 -16.12 23.34 0.32
C GLY A 110 -16.07 23.26 1.85
N THR A 111 -14.95 23.75 2.41
CA THR A 111 -14.74 23.78 3.85
C THR A 111 -14.67 25.24 4.33
N PRO A 112 -15.24 25.60 5.50
CA PRO A 112 -15.12 26.95 6.04
C PRO A 112 -13.65 27.35 6.21
N ALA A 113 -13.31 28.61 5.92
CA ALA A 113 -11.93 29.10 5.82
C ALA A 113 -11.06 28.81 7.06
N THR A 114 -11.68 28.81 8.25
CA THR A 114 -11.02 28.51 9.53
C THR A 114 -10.58 27.05 9.66
N ALA A 115 -11.23 26.11 8.96
CA ALA A 115 -10.93 24.68 9.01
C ALA A 115 -10.12 24.18 7.81
N ILE A 116 -9.98 24.99 6.73
CA ILE A 116 -9.23 24.61 5.53
C ILE A 116 -7.78 24.30 5.87
N SER A 117 -7.09 25.18 6.62
CA SER A 117 -5.66 25.01 6.93
C SER A 117 -5.39 23.70 7.70
N HIS A 118 -6.21 23.40 8.71
CA HIS A 118 -6.08 22.18 9.50
C HIS A 118 -6.35 20.91 8.67
N LYS A 119 -7.47 20.88 7.92
CA LYS A 119 -7.80 19.71 7.07
C LYS A 119 -6.79 19.52 5.95
N TYR A 120 -6.25 20.61 5.38
CA TYR A 120 -5.21 20.55 4.37
C TYR A 120 -3.93 19.95 4.92
N LYS A 121 -3.47 20.41 6.10
CA LYS A 121 -2.31 19.83 6.79
C LYS A 121 -2.50 18.34 7.05
N SER A 122 -3.65 17.95 7.59
CA SER A 122 -3.99 16.54 7.82
C SER A 122 -4.02 15.71 6.53
N SER A 123 -4.44 16.29 5.40
CA SER A 123 -4.38 15.60 4.11
C SER A 123 -2.95 15.36 3.63
N LEU A 124 -2.02 16.28 3.91
CA LEU A 124 -0.61 16.09 3.56
C LEU A 124 0.04 15.03 4.45
N GLU A 125 -0.18 15.08 5.76
CA GLU A 125 0.30 14.07 6.71
C GLU A 125 -0.16 12.65 6.29
N GLN A 126 -1.42 12.50 5.86
CA GLN A 126 -1.91 11.22 5.33
C GLN A 126 -1.19 10.77 4.05
N ALA A 127 -0.84 11.70 3.14
CA ALA A 127 -0.11 11.35 1.93
C ALA A 127 1.32 10.91 2.24
N ASP A 128 1.98 11.59 3.18
CA ASP A 128 3.33 11.26 3.62
C ASP A 128 3.37 9.87 4.29
N ASP A 129 2.41 9.58 5.17
CA ASP A 129 2.25 8.26 5.80
C ASP A 129 2.08 7.15 4.75
N ILE A 130 1.22 7.38 3.75
CA ILE A 130 0.98 6.43 2.65
C ILE A 130 2.27 6.18 1.86
N GLY A 131 3.01 7.26 1.54
CA GLY A 131 4.29 7.17 0.85
C GLY A 131 5.30 6.30 1.61
N LEU A 132 5.42 6.53 2.92
CA LEU A 132 6.33 5.76 3.76
C LEU A 132 5.92 4.28 3.86
N LEU A 133 4.63 3.97 3.98
CA LEU A 133 4.14 2.58 3.98
C LEU A 133 4.46 1.85 2.67
N ARG A 134 4.36 2.55 1.53
CA ARG A 134 4.71 1.98 0.21
C ARG A 134 6.20 1.79 0.02
N ILE A 135 7.05 2.62 0.65
CA ILE A 135 8.49 2.40 0.65
C ILE A 135 8.83 1.12 1.40
N PHE A 136 8.24 0.89 2.58
CA PHE A 136 8.42 -0.37 3.30
C PHE A 136 7.97 -1.57 2.49
N ASP A 137 6.81 -1.45 1.82
CA ASP A 137 6.28 -2.47 0.92
C ASP A 137 7.28 -2.86 -0.17
N THR A 138 7.76 -1.86 -0.89
CA THR A 138 8.67 -2.04 -2.01
C THR A 138 9.97 -2.71 -1.56
N PHE A 139 10.46 -2.36 -0.37
CA PHE A 139 11.70 -2.89 0.16
C PHE A 139 11.56 -4.30 0.74
N LEU A 140 10.50 -4.56 1.52
CA LEU A 140 10.30 -5.82 2.23
C LEU A 140 9.65 -6.92 1.38
N GLU A 141 8.84 -6.53 0.39
CA GLU A 141 8.12 -7.45 -0.47
C GLU A 141 8.68 -7.49 -1.89
N HIS A 142 8.54 -6.41 -2.65
CA HIS A 142 8.83 -6.45 -4.09
C HIS A 142 10.31 -6.64 -4.42
N THR A 143 11.21 -6.06 -3.62
CA THR A 143 12.66 -6.19 -3.82
C THR A 143 13.11 -7.66 -3.71
N PRO A 144 12.85 -8.38 -2.60
CA PRO A 144 13.26 -9.76 -2.51
C PRO A 144 12.49 -10.70 -3.44
N GLN A 145 11.20 -10.45 -3.71
CA GLN A 145 10.44 -11.22 -4.72
C GLN A 145 11.03 -11.08 -6.13
N LEU A 146 11.41 -9.87 -6.54
CA LEU A 146 12.06 -9.62 -7.82
C LEU A 146 13.41 -10.34 -7.91
N VAL A 147 14.23 -10.28 -6.85
CA VAL A 147 15.50 -11.02 -6.78
C VAL A 147 15.26 -12.52 -6.92
N LEU A 148 14.24 -13.05 -6.25
CA LEU A 148 13.89 -14.48 -6.31
C LEU A 148 13.42 -14.90 -7.71
N LEU A 149 12.61 -14.07 -8.36
CA LEU A 149 12.16 -14.29 -9.74
C LEU A 149 13.35 -14.34 -10.71
N LEU A 150 14.26 -13.38 -10.61
CA LEU A 150 15.45 -13.30 -11.45
C LEU A 150 16.42 -14.47 -11.19
N ALA A 151 16.55 -14.91 -9.94
CA ALA A 151 17.37 -16.08 -9.60
C ALA A 151 16.79 -17.36 -10.21
N ASN A 152 15.47 -17.54 -10.11
CA ASN A 152 14.79 -18.71 -10.66
C ASN A 152 14.78 -18.75 -12.20
N SER A 153 14.63 -17.58 -12.85
CA SER A 153 14.66 -17.50 -14.32
C SER A 153 16.03 -17.91 -14.88
N LYS A 154 17.13 -17.41 -14.29
CA LYS A 154 18.49 -17.81 -14.69
C LYS A 154 18.74 -19.30 -14.51
N CYS A 155 18.32 -19.87 -13.37
CA CYS A 155 18.48 -21.31 -13.12
C CYS A 155 17.73 -22.15 -14.16
N THR A 156 16.53 -21.72 -14.57
CA THR A 156 15.74 -22.39 -15.61
C THR A 156 16.44 -22.34 -16.97
N THR A 157 16.97 -21.17 -17.37
CA THR A 157 17.71 -21.03 -18.64
C THR A 157 18.99 -21.87 -18.65
N ILE A 158 19.71 -21.92 -17.53
CA ILE A 158 20.91 -22.75 -17.37
C ILE A 158 20.55 -24.23 -17.50
N ASN A 159 19.53 -24.72 -16.79
CA ASN A 159 19.13 -26.13 -16.87
C ASN A 159 18.68 -26.55 -18.28
N LEU A 160 18.01 -25.67 -19.03
CA LEU A 160 17.68 -25.92 -20.44
C LEU A 160 18.94 -25.97 -21.32
N SER A 161 19.92 -25.10 -21.08
CA SER A 161 21.18 -25.09 -21.84
C SER A 161 22.08 -26.30 -21.56
N TYR A 162 21.98 -26.93 -20.39
CA TYR A 162 22.74 -28.14 -20.04
C TYR A 162 21.97 -29.44 -20.30
N GLY A 163 20.63 -29.37 -20.46
CA GLY A 163 19.78 -30.51 -20.80
C GLY A 163 19.77 -30.91 -22.28
N GLU A 164 20.40 -30.13 -23.16
CA GLU A 164 20.49 -30.40 -24.60
C GLU A 164 21.83 -31.01 -25.06
N PHE A 165 22.64 -31.59 -24.18
CA PHE A 165 23.81 -32.36 -24.60
C PHE A 165 23.51 -33.87 -24.59
N PRO A 166 23.58 -34.56 -25.75
CA PRO A 166 23.38 -36.01 -25.86
C PRO A 166 24.53 -36.83 -25.25
#